data_AF-A0AAE6CJC5-F1
#
_entry.id   AF-A0AAE6CJC5-F1
#
_cell.length_a   1.000
_cell.length_b   1.000
_cell.length_c   1.000
_cell.angle_alpha   90.00
_cell.angle_beta   90.00
_cell.angle_gamma   90.00
#
_symmetry.space_group_name_H-M   'P 1'
#
loop_
_entity.id
_entity.type
_entity.pdbx_description
1 polymer ?
#
loop_
_entity_poly.entity_id
_entity_poly.type
_entity_poly.pdbx_seq_one_letter_code
_entity_poly.pdbx_strand_id
1 'polypeptide(L)'
;MSMSGFLSQLFREIIIPLAIVAALICSVIALRWGLEHSIQTFCDDLPQGALMETVIQEAEAEGFTVMRDGAASDRVSILNHQAPFFRLACQCEFSGGRLQTKRLLQAD
;
A
#
# COMPACT_ATOMS: atom_id res chain seq x y z
N MET A 1 -46.34 -19.17 -17.51
CA MET A 1 -45.64 -18.24 -16.60
C MET A 1 -45.53 -16.90 -17.29
N SER A 2 -45.90 -15.78 -16.64
CA SER A 2 -45.79 -14.47 -17.27
C SER A 2 -44.33 -14.06 -17.39
N MET A 3 -43.98 -13.42 -18.51
CA MET A 3 -42.63 -12.95 -18.81
C MET A 3 -42.10 -11.98 -17.73
N SER A 4 -43.00 -11.26 -17.04
CA SER A 4 -42.69 -10.40 -15.90
C SER A 4 -42.25 -11.15 -14.63
N GLY A 5 -42.84 -12.32 -14.34
CA GLY A 5 -42.47 -13.13 -13.19
C GLY A 5 -41.09 -13.77 -13.34
N PHE A 6 -40.77 -14.24 -14.54
CA PHE A 6 -39.46 -14.80 -14.88
C PHE A 6 -38.36 -13.73 -14.79
N LEU A 7 -38.59 -12.53 -15.33
CA LEU A 7 -37.64 -11.42 -15.23
C LEU A 7 -37.42 -10.97 -13.78
N SER A 8 -38.47 -10.95 -12.96
CA SER A 8 -38.37 -10.60 -11.54
C SER A 8 -37.55 -11.62 -10.75
N GLN A 9 -37.73 -12.92 -11.00
CA GLN A 9 -36.93 -13.99 -10.39
C GLN A 9 -35.46 -13.92 -10.82
N LEU A 10 -35.21 -13.73 -12.12
CA LEU A 10 -33.85 -13.68 -12.67
C LEU A 10 -33.05 -12.49 -12.12
N PHE A 11 -33.69 -11.34 -11.94
CA PHE A 11 -33.06 -10.17 -11.30
C PHE A 11 -32.67 -10.46 -9.84
N ARG A 12 -33.56 -11.12 -9.10
CA ARG A 12 -33.41 -11.33 -7.65
C ARG A 12 -32.41 -12.44 -7.32
N GLU A 13 -32.40 -13.50 -8.11
CA GLU A 13 -31.56 -14.69 -7.83
C GLU A 13 -30.20 -14.66 -8.51
N ILE A 14 -30.04 -13.90 -9.60
CA ILE A 14 -28.79 -13.90 -10.38
C ILE A 14 -28.15 -12.52 -10.38
N ILE A 15 -28.87 -11.47 -10.79
CA ILE A 15 -28.25 -10.15 -10.98
C ILE A 15 -27.83 -9.52 -9.66
N ILE A 16 -28.69 -9.53 -8.64
CA ILE A 16 -28.37 -8.95 -7.32
C ILE A 16 -27.15 -9.65 -6.68
N PRO A 17 -27.10 -10.99 -6.56
CA PRO A 17 -25.93 -11.66 -6.01
C PRO A 17 -24.65 -11.40 -6.79
N LEU A 18 -24.72 -11.40 -8.13
CA LEU A 18 -23.56 -11.14 -8.97
C LEU A 18 -23.03 -9.71 -8.79
N ALA A 19 -23.93 -8.73 -8.64
CA ALA A 19 -23.56 -7.34 -8.34
C ALA A 19 -22.91 -7.20 -6.96
N ILE A 20 -23.41 -7.92 -5.95
CA ILE A 20 -22.81 -7.93 -4.61
C ILE A 20 -21.39 -8.51 -4.65
N VAL A 21 -21.21 -9.66 -5.32
CA VAL A 21 -19.89 -10.29 -5.47
C VAL A 21 -18.93 -9.37 -6.22
N ALA A 22 -19.37 -8.77 -7.33
CA ALA A 22 -18.55 -7.83 -8.09
C ALA A 22 -18.17 -6.60 -7.24
N ALA A 23 -19.10 -6.03 -6.48
CA ALA A 23 -18.83 -4.91 -5.58
C ALA A 23 -17.79 -5.27 -4.52
N LEU A 24 -17.92 -6.45 -3.89
CA LEU A 24 -16.96 -6.92 -2.88
C LEU A 24 -15.56 -7.11 -3.46
N ILE A 25 -15.44 -7.71 -4.65
CA ILE A 25 -14.16 -7.88 -5.35
C ILE A 25 -13.53 -6.51 -5.64
N CYS A 26 -14.30 -5.57 -6.20
CA CYS A 26 -13.82 -4.22 -6.48
C CYS A 26 -13.38 -3.48 -5.21
N SER A 27 -14.11 -3.62 -4.10
CA SER A 27 -13.72 -3.03 -2.81
C SER A 27 -12.39 -3.59 -2.30
N VAL A 28 -12.17 -4.90 -2.40
CA VAL A 28 -10.89 -5.52 -2.01
C VAL A 28 -9.74 -5.04 -2.88
N ILE A 29 -9.94 -4.96 -4.20
CA ILE A 29 -8.93 -4.45 -5.13
C ILE A 29 -8.61 -2.98 -4.81
N ALA A 30 -9.62 -2.14 -4.62
CA ALA A 30 -9.44 -0.73 -4.27
C ALA A 30 -8.70 -0.55 -2.94
N LEU A 31 -9.01 -1.38 -1.94
CA LEU A 31 -8.29 -1.41 -0.66
C LEU A 31 -6.83 -1.82 -0.83
N ARG A 32 -6.55 -2.87 -1.61
CA ARG A 32 -5.18 -3.28 -1.94
C ARG A 32 -4.42 -2.14 -2.59
N TRP A 33 -5.03 -1.53 -3.60
CA TRP A 33 -4.39 -0.48 -4.37
C TRP A 33 -4.11 0.76 -3.52
N GLY A 34 -5.07 1.19 -2.69
CA GLY A 34 -4.88 2.35 -1.80
C GLY A 34 -3.80 2.13 -0.73
N LEU A 35 -3.54 0.89 -0.32
CA LEU A 35 -2.63 0.56 0.77
C LEU A 35 -1.23 0.12 0.30
N GLU A 36 -1.15 -0.64 -0.79
CA GLU A 36 0.14 -1.10 -1.35
C GLU A 36 0.82 0.00 -2.18
N HIS A 37 0.04 0.79 -2.93
CA HIS A 37 0.60 1.72 -3.90
C HIS A 37 1.26 2.94 -3.25
N SER A 38 0.76 3.42 -2.11
CA SER A 38 1.29 4.64 -1.47
C SER A 38 2.75 4.49 -1.06
N ILE A 39 3.09 3.40 -0.37
CA ILE A 39 4.47 3.15 0.07
C ILE A 39 5.40 2.78 -1.09
N GLN A 40 4.88 2.10 -2.12
CA GLN A 40 5.65 1.78 -3.31
C GLN A 40 6.03 3.04 -4.07
N THR A 41 5.05 3.92 -4.34
CA THR A 41 5.27 5.20 -5.02
C THR A 41 6.21 6.08 -4.22
N PHE A 42 6.01 6.21 -2.91
CA PHE A 42 6.94 6.92 -2.04
C PHE A 42 8.38 6.39 -2.19
N CYS A 43 8.57 5.07 -2.12
CA CYS A 43 9.89 4.46 -2.27
C CYS A 43 10.50 4.74 -3.64
N ASP A 44 9.71 4.67 -4.70
CA ASP A 44 10.16 4.92 -6.09
C ASP A 44 10.49 6.40 -6.35
N ASP A 45 9.80 7.33 -5.71
CA ASP A 45 9.99 8.78 -5.87
C ASP A 45 11.16 9.36 -5.07
N LEU A 46 11.67 8.64 -4.06
CA LEU A 46 12.81 9.11 -3.25
C LEU A 46 14.05 9.41 -4.11
N PRO A 47 14.57 10.65 -4.14
CA PRO A 47 15.70 11.00 -4.98
C PRO A 47 17.02 10.45 -4.42
N GLN A 48 17.89 9.95 -5.30
CA GLN A 48 19.24 9.54 -4.90
C GLN A 48 20.00 10.73 -4.28
N GLY A 49 20.71 10.47 -3.18
CA GLY A 49 21.44 11.51 -2.46
C GLY A 49 20.58 12.37 -1.51
N ALA A 50 19.28 12.09 -1.37
CA ALA A 50 18.43 12.72 -0.36
C ALA A 50 19.04 12.61 1.04
N LEU A 51 18.94 13.66 1.84
CA LEU A 51 19.42 13.63 3.21
C LEU A 51 18.50 12.78 4.08
N MET A 52 19.09 12.00 4.99
CA MET A 52 18.33 11.12 5.87
C MET A 52 17.22 11.85 6.64
N GLU A 53 17.50 13.04 7.16
CA GLU A 53 16.50 13.84 7.90
C GLU A 53 15.33 14.25 7.02
N THR A 54 15.59 14.62 5.76
CA THR A 54 14.55 14.98 4.79
C THR A 54 13.65 13.78 4.47
N VAL A 55 14.25 12.61 4.21
CA VAL A 55 13.50 11.38 3.95
C VAL A 55 12.60 10.99 5.12
N ILE A 56 13.12 11.12 6.35
CA ILE A 56 12.34 10.82 7.57
C ILE A 56 11.19 11.81 7.73
N GLN A 57 11.46 13.10 7.54
CA GLN A 57 10.44 14.14 7.68
C GLN A 57 9.32 14.00 6.63
N GLU A 58 9.67 13.70 5.38
CA GLU A 58 8.70 13.44 4.31
C GLU A 58 7.86 12.19 4.61
N ALA A 59 8.52 11.09 5.03
CA ALA A 59 7.82 9.87 5.39
C ALA A 59 6.80 10.07 6.52
N GLU A 60 7.18 10.79 7.58
CA GLU A 60 6.27 11.11 8.69
C GLU A 60 5.13 12.05 8.27
N ALA A 61 5.41 13.02 7.37
CA ALA A 61 4.40 13.91 6.82
C ALA A 61 3.35 13.18 5.97
N GLU A 62 3.74 12.12 5.28
CA GLU A 62 2.83 11.22 4.55
C GLU A 62 2.12 10.20 5.46
N GLY A 63 2.44 10.19 6.75
CA GLY A 63 1.83 9.29 7.73
C GLY A 63 2.45 7.90 7.77
N PHE A 64 3.63 7.71 7.19
CA PHE A 64 4.39 6.47 7.34
C PHE A 64 5.10 6.41 8.70
N THR A 65 5.38 5.18 9.15
CA THR A 65 6.16 4.95 10.36
C THR A 65 7.62 4.73 10.01
N VAL A 66 8.49 5.52 10.62
CA VAL A 66 9.94 5.42 10.42
C VAL A 66 10.57 4.62 11.55
N MET A 67 11.28 3.55 11.20
CA MET A 67 12.06 2.74 12.12
C MET A 67 13.53 2.80 11.74
N ARG A 68 14.36 3.36 12.63
CA ARG A 68 15.83 3.30 12.49
C ARG A 68 16.31 1.92 12.94
N ASP A 69 17.15 1.28 12.15
CA ASP A 69 17.73 0.00 12.54
C ASP A 69 18.75 0.24 13.65
N GLY A 70 18.49 -0.31 14.84
CA GLY A 70 19.39 -0.15 15.99
C GLY A 70 20.76 -0.79 15.79
N ALA A 71 20.89 -1.74 14.86
CA ALA A 71 22.15 -2.39 14.53
C ALA A 71 22.95 -1.65 13.43
N ALA A 72 22.28 -0.82 12.62
CA ALA A 72 22.85 -0.13 11.48
C ALA A 72 22.30 1.31 11.45
N SER A 73 23.03 2.25 12.05
CA SER A 73 22.63 3.66 12.17
C SER A 73 22.44 4.37 10.84
N ASP A 74 22.94 3.75 9.77
CA ASP A 74 22.86 4.17 8.38
C ASP A 74 21.65 3.57 7.65
N ARG A 75 20.79 2.80 8.32
CA ARG A 75 19.58 2.20 7.73
C ARG A 75 18.31 2.69 8.38
N VAL A 76 17.34 3.01 7.53
CA VAL A 76 16.00 3.42 7.92
C VAL A 76 15.00 2.57 7.17
N SER A 77 14.04 2.00 7.91
CA SER A 77 12.91 1.27 7.35
C SER A 77 11.64 2.11 7.52
N ILE A 78 10.96 2.37 6.42
CA ILE A 78 9.74 3.17 6.37
C ILE A 78 8.59 2.20 6.12
N LEU A 79 7.55 2.24 6.96
CA LEU A 79 6.50 1.24 7.03
C LEU A 79 5.13 1.89 6.85
N ASN A 80 4.23 1.19 6.14
CA ASN A 80 2.85 1.61 6.03
C ASN A 80 2.00 0.99 7.14
N HIS A 81 1.78 1.74 8.23
CA HIS A 81 0.95 1.29 9.35
C HIS A 81 -0.55 1.18 9.01
N GLN A 82 -1.01 1.88 7.95
CA GLN A 82 -2.41 1.81 7.50
C GLN A 82 -2.74 0.48 6.82
N ALA A 83 -1.70 -0.30 6.51
CA ALA A 83 -1.77 -1.54 5.78
C ALA A 83 -1.24 -2.74 6.59
N PRO A 84 -1.78 -3.06 7.79
CA PRO A 84 -1.24 -4.13 8.64
C PRO A 84 -1.26 -5.51 7.98
N PHE A 85 -2.11 -5.70 6.96
CA PHE A 85 -2.20 -6.90 6.15
C PHE A 85 -1.13 -6.99 5.05
N PHE A 86 -0.60 -5.85 4.60
CA PHE A 86 0.43 -5.77 3.57
C PHE A 86 1.74 -5.38 4.24
N ARG A 87 2.57 -6.38 4.54
CA ARG A 87 3.86 -6.19 5.20
C ARG A 87 4.87 -5.63 4.20
N LEU A 88 4.65 -4.38 3.79
CA LEU A 88 5.51 -3.61 2.92
C LEU A 88 6.34 -2.63 3.73
N ALA A 89 7.63 -2.55 3.43
CA ALA A 89 8.55 -1.59 4.00
C ALA A 89 9.47 -1.04 2.90
N CYS A 90 9.68 0.26 2.84
CA CYS A 90 10.76 0.86 2.05
C CYS A 90 12.01 0.95 2.95
N GLN A 91 13.01 0.13 2.67
CA GLN A 91 14.30 0.19 3.34
C GLN A 91 15.23 1.13 2.57
N CYS A 92 15.76 2.12 3.27
CA CYS A 92 16.69 3.11 2.77
C CYS A 92 18.03 2.93 3.49
N GLU A 93 19.12 2.79 2.74
CA GLU A 93 20.47 2.83 3.29
C GLU A 93 21.15 4.15 2.91
N PHE A 94 21.79 4.74 3.89
CA PHE A 94 22.44 6.04 3.81
C PHE A 94 23.95 5.86 3.93
N SER A 95 24.74 6.73 3.32
CA SER A 95 26.19 6.81 3.57
C SER A 95 26.59 8.28 3.62
N GLY A 96 27.30 8.68 4.68
CA GLY A 96 27.56 10.10 4.94
C GLY A 96 26.28 10.94 5.09
N GLY A 97 25.19 10.33 5.56
CA GLY A 97 23.87 10.97 5.74
C GLY A 97 23.05 11.14 4.46
N ARG A 98 23.51 10.62 3.32
CA ARG A 98 22.83 10.70 2.02
C ARG A 98 22.34 9.34 1.55
N LEU A 99 21.16 9.29 0.93
CA LEU A 99 20.56 8.08 0.41
C LEU A 99 21.44 7.48 -0.69
N GLN A 100 21.93 6.27 -0.45
CA GLN A 100 22.72 5.48 -1.40
C GLN A 100 21.86 4.47 -2.12
N THR A 101 21.12 3.69 -1.35
CA THR A 101 20.31 2.58 -1.84
C THR A 101 18.93 2.66 -1.22
N LYS A 102 17.94 2.21 -2.00
CA LYS A 102 16.56 2.07 -1.56
C LYS A 102 16.03 0.74 -2.08
N ARG A 103 15.26 0.04 -1.26
CA ARG A 103 14.69 -1.26 -1.59
C ARG A 103 13.32 -1.39 -0.96
N LEU A 104 12.33 -1.74 -1.78
CA LEU A 104 11.03 -2.18 -1.29
C LEU A 104 11.17 -3.63 -0.80
N LEU A 105 10.86 -3.84 0.47
CA LEU A 105 10.75 -5.15 1.12
C LEU A 105 9.27 -5.50 1.23
N GLN A 106 8.91 -6.65 0.68
CA GLN A 106 7.60 -7.24 0.82
C GLN A 106 7.78 -8.57 1.55
N ALA A 107 7.20 -8.69 2.74
CA ALA A 107 7.10 -9.97 3.42
C ALA A 107 5.77 -10.62 3.03
N ASP A 108 5.84 -11.52 2.04
CA ASP A 108 4.73 -12.44 1.69
C ASP A 108 4.37 -13.38 2.86
#